data_AF-A0A1R1X3Z8-F1
#
_entry.id   AF-A0A1R1X3Z8-F1
#
_cell.length_a   1.000
_cell.length_b   1.000
_cell.length_c   1.000
_cell.angle_alpha   90.00
_cell.angle_beta   90.00
_cell.angle_gamma   90.00
#
_symmetry.space_group_name_H-M   'P 1'
#
loop_
_entity.id
_entity.type
_entity.pdbx_description
1 polymer ?
#
loop_
_entity_poly.entity_id
_entity_poly.type
_entity_poly.pdbx_seq_one_letter_code
_entity_poly.pdbx_strand_id
1 'polypeptide(L)'
;MQTIFRQGLTKARQAFKPNLSKGLQYSSISGSKTQVTTLPNGFTVATESDPSVKTATVGVWINAGSRLETQADNGAAHFLEHMAFKGTKLRGQHDIELEIENMGGHLNAYTSREQTVYYAKAFEKNVPQAVDILADILQNSRLDEAAIERERDVILREQIEVEKVTEEVVFDNLHATAFQ
;
A
#
# COMPACT_ATOMS: atom_id res chain seq x y z
N MET A 1 21.86 37.62 73.25
CA MET A 1 20.66 37.16 73.99
C MET A 1 20.24 35.84 73.33
N GLN A 2 20.75 34.67 73.76
CA GLN A 2 20.17 33.86 74.87
C GLN A 2 18.62 33.79 74.72
N THR A 3 17.92 32.65 74.57
CA THR A 3 18.13 31.33 75.18
C THR A 3 16.99 30.35 74.76
N ILE A 4 17.37 29.13 74.31
CA ILE A 4 16.91 27.76 74.70
C ILE A 4 15.40 27.36 74.56
N PHE A 5 15.02 26.26 73.90
CA PHE A 5 14.73 24.87 74.40
C PHE A 5 14.01 24.12 73.24
N ARG A 6 14.06 22.80 72.97
CA ARG A 6 14.66 21.61 73.57
C ARG A 6 14.51 20.46 72.54
N GLN A 7 15.50 19.58 72.52
CA GLN A 7 15.53 18.15 72.15
C GLN A 7 14.28 17.45 71.55
N GLY A 8 14.53 16.63 70.53
CA GLY A 8 14.07 15.24 70.53
C GLY A 8 13.68 14.65 69.18
N LEU A 9 14.23 13.46 68.92
CA LEU A 9 13.79 12.45 67.94
C LEU A 9 14.33 12.55 66.51
N THR A 10 15.60 12.17 66.42
CA THR A 10 16.09 11.12 65.51
C THR A 10 14.99 10.16 65.03
N LYS A 11 14.59 10.25 63.75
CA LYS A 11 14.21 9.08 62.95
C LYS A 11 14.71 9.23 61.52
N ALA A 12 15.49 8.23 61.15
CA ALA A 12 16.15 7.99 59.88
C ALA A 12 15.35 8.42 58.64
N ARG A 13 15.95 9.34 57.88
CA ARG A 13 15.89 9.29 56.42
C ARG A 13 16.72 8.10 55.98
N GLN A 14 16.10 7.03 55.48
CA GLN A 14 16.71 6.26 54.41
C GLN A 14 15.64 5.67 53.51
N ALA A 15 15.85 5.94 52.22
CA ALA A 15 14.88 5.84 51.16
C ALA A 15 14.46 4.40 50.88
N PHE A 16 13.17 4.23 50.62
CA PHE A 16 12.58 3.06 49.98
C PHE A 16 13.28 2.88 48.61
N LYS A 17 14.13 1.85 48.47
CA LYS A 17 14.65 1.43 47.16
C LYS A 17 13.66 0.44 46.56
N PRO A 18 12.91 0.78 45.50
CA PRO A 18 12.07 -0.20 44.84
C PRO A 18 12.99 -1.20 44.11
N ASN A 19 12.80 -2.48 44.38
CA ASN A 19 13.41 -3.57 43.60
C ASN A 19 12.75 -3.62 42.21
N LEU A 20 13.21 -2.78 41.28
CA LEU A 20 12.96 -2.98 39.85
C LEU A 20 13.97 -4.00 39.29
N SER A 21 13.86 -5.24 39.71
CA SER A 21 14.60 -6.37 39.12
C SER A 21 13.63 -7.36 38.47
N LYS A 22 12.75 -6.85 37.63
CA LYS A 22 12.21 -7.57 36.47
C LYS A 22 12.23 -6.57 35.33
N GLY A 23 13.40 -6.42 34.72
CA GLY A 23 13.49 -5.77 33.43
C GLY A 23 12.54 -6.50 32.50
N LEU A 24 11.52 -5.79 32.02
CA LEU A 24 10.84 -6.17 30.79
C LEU A 24 11.95 -6.35 29.77
N GLN A 25 12.25 -7.60 29.42
CA GLN A 25 12.97 -7.87 28.19
C GLN A 25 12.05 -7.36 27.09
N TYR A 26 12.23 -6.11 26.68
CA TYR A 26 11.94 -5.74 25.32
C TYR A 26 12.87 -6.62 24.50
N SER A 27 12.36 -7.77 24.06
CA SER A 27 12.89 -8.42 22.88
C SER A 27 12.96 -7.31 21.85
N SER A 28 14.17 -6.87 21.54
CA SER A 28 14.40 -6.01 20.39
C SER A 28 13.82 -6.79 19.22
N ILE A 29 12.64 -6.39 18.74
CA ILE A 29 12.19 -6.77 17.42
C ILE A 29 13.23 -6.12 16.52
N SER A 30 14.29 -6.87 16.19
CA SER A 30 15.17 -6.51 15.11
C SER A 30 14.23 -6.43 13.91
N GLY A 31 13.89 -5.21 13.50
CA GLY A 31 13.01 -4.98 12.36
C GLY A 31 13.49 -5.85 11.21
N SER A 32 12.56 -6.54 10.56
CA SER A 32 12.86 -7.36 9.39
C SER A 32 13.62 -6.50 8.38
N LYS A 33 14.85 -6.90 8.06
CA LYS A 33 15.68 -6.15 7.12
C LYS A 33 15.09 -6.32 5.72
N THR A 34 14.77 -5.21 5.05
CA THR A 34 14.37 -5.24 3.65
C THR A 34 15.54 -5.74 2.78
N GLN A 35 15.29 -6.82 2.04
CA GLN A 35 16.24 -7.38 1.07
C GLN A 35 15.86 -6.88 -0.33
N VAL A 36 16.84 -6.36 -1.07
CA VAL A 36 16.62 -5.82 -2.41
C VAL A 36 17.51 -6.57 -3.39
N THR A 37 16.89 -7.16 -4.41
CA THR A 37 17.57 -7.87 -5.50
C THR A 37 17.22 -7.21 -6.82
N THR A 38 18.21 -6.91 -7.65
CA THR A 38 17.98 -6.47 -9.03
C THR A 38 18.23 -7.64 -9.96
N LEU A 39 17.22 -8.00 -10.75
CA LEU A 39 17.29 -9.07 -11.73
C LEU A 39 18.11 -8.64 -12.96
N PRO A 40 18.60 -9.59 -13.78
CA PRO A 40 19.40 -9.27 -14.97
C PRO A 40 18.69 -8.38 -16.00
N ASN A 41 17.36 -8.37 -16.02
CA ASN A 41 16.54 -7.51 -16.87
C ASN A 41 16.32 -6.10 -16.29
N GLY A 42 16.93 -5.77 -15.14
CA GLY A 42 16.77 -4.50 -14.44
C GLY A 42 15.57 -4.42 -13.51
N PHE A 43 14.73 -5.47 -13.43
CA PHE A 43 13.57 -5.48 -12.54
C PHE A 43 14.02 -5.62 -11.07
N THR A 44 13.58 -4.72 -10.20
CA THR A 44 13.94 -4.73 -8.78
C THR A 44 12.88 -5.47 -7.96
N VAL A 45 13.30 -6.44 -7.16
CA VAL A 45 12.48 -7.19 -6.21
C VAL A 45 12.92 -6.81 -4.81
N ALA A 46 12.03 -6.18 -4.05
CA ALA A 46 12.22 -5.87 -2.63
C ALA A 46 11.33 -6.77 -1.79
N THR A 47 11.89 -7.40 -0.75
CA THR A 47 11.16 -8.27 0.17
C THR A 47 11.49 -7.93 1.62
N GLU A 48 10.47 -7.99 2.47
CA GLU A 48 10.61 -7.93 3.91
C GLU A 48 9.86 -9.11 4.50
N SER A 49 10.57 -9.95 5.25
CA SER A 49 10.04 -11.20 5.78
C SER A 49 9.82 -11.10 7.29
N ASP A 50 8.57 -11.30 7.70
CA ASP A 50 8.17 -11.47 9.09
C ASP A 50 7.56 -12.87 9.27
N PRO A 51 8.27 -13.81 9.90
CA PRO A 51 7.76 -15.16 10.13
C PRO A 51 6.55 -15.24 11.08
N SER A 52 6.25 -14.17 11.81
CA SER A 52 5.15 -14.14 12.78
C SER A 52 3.77 -13.92 12.13
N VAL A 53 3.73 -13.39 10.90
CA VAL A 53 2.49 -13.14 10.16
C VAL A 53 2.11 -14.32 9.25
N LYS A 54 0.80 -14.47 9.01
CA LYS A 54 0.22 -15.51 8.13
C LYS A 54 -0.43 -14.97 6.87
N THR A 55 -0.21 -13.69 6.62
CA THR A 55 -0.65 -12.97 5.44
C THR A 55 0.52 -12.22 4.83
N ALA A 56 0.40 -11.88 3.56
CA ALA A 56 1.38 -11.12 2.82
C ALA A 56 0.67 -10.17 1.85
N THR A 57 1.36 -9.09 1.49
CA THR A 57 0.99 -8.23 0.37
C THR A 57 2.10 -8.33 -0.67
N VAL A 58 1.72 -8.62 -1.90
CA VAL A 58 2.61 -8.58 -3.06
C VAL A 58 2.11 -7.45 -3.95
N GLY A 59 3.02 -6.66 -4.52
CA GLY A 59 2.61 -5.65 -5.48
C GLY A 59 3.74 -5.26 -6.43
N VAL A 60 3.34 -4.57 -7.49
CA VAL A 60 4.23 -4.00 -8.50
C VAL A 60 3.99 -2.50 -8.49
N TRP A 61 5.06 -1.74 -8.22
CA TRP A 61 5.09 -0.29 -8.30
C TRP A 61 5.75 0.11 -9.60
N ILE A 62 5.00 0.77 -10.47
CA ILE A 62 5.45 1.19 -11.78
C ILE A 62 5.69 2.70 -11.71
N ASN A 63 6.86 3.14 -12.14
CA ASN A 63 7.21 4.55 -12.28
C ASN A 63 6.57 5.14 -13.55
N ALA A 64 5.24 5.12 -13.59
CA ALA A 64 4.37 5.62 -14.64
C ALA A 64 3.13 6.23 -13.99
N GLY A 65 2.57 7.28 -14.57
CA GLY A 65 1.39 7.97 -14.03
C GLY A 65 0.99 9.11 -14.97
N SER A 66 -0.02 9.91 -14.58
CA SER A 66 -0.57 10.95 -15.47
C SER A 66 0.42 12.06 -15.86
N ARG A 67 1.51 12.23 -15.12
CA ARG A 67 2.60 13.16 -15.46
C ARG A 67 3.34 12.76 -16.75
N LEU A 68 3.39 11.47 -17.06
CA LEU A 68 4.13 10.94 -18.21
C LEU A 68 3.25 10.80 -19.46
N GLU A 69 1.99 11.20 -19.38
CA GLU A 69 1.06 11.25 -20.50
C GLU A 69 1.33 12.47 -21.39
N THR A 70 0.86 12.39 -22.62
CA THR A 70 0.75 13.49 -23.56
C THR A 70 -0.67 14.06 -23.54
N GLN A 71 -0.89 15.17 -24.27
CA GLN A 71 -2.26 15.67 -24.46
C GLN A 71 -3.15 14.70 -25.25
N ALA A 72 -2.58 13.81 -26.06
CA ALA A 72 -3.35 12.90 -26.91
C ALA A 72 -3.85 11.66 -26.16
N ASP A 73 -3.20 11.27 -25.07
CA ASP A 73 -3.48 10.08 -24.26
C ASP A 73 -3.68 10.42 -22.77
N ASN A 74 -4.04 11.66 -22.47
CA ASN A 74 -4.35 12.07 -21.11
C ASN A 74 -5.51 11.25 -20.55
N GLY A 75 -5.32 10.69 -19.35
CA GLY A 75 -6.24 9.74 -18.72
C GLY A 75 -5.96 8.27 -19.03
N ALA A 76 -4.97 7.94 -19.87
CA ALA A 76 -4.59 6.56 -20.17
C ALA A 76 -4.17 5.77 -18.93
N ALA A 77 -3.45 6.38 -17.98
CA ALA A 77 -3.01 5.72 -16.76
C ALA A 77 -4.20 5.28 -15.89
N HIS A 78 -5.20 6.15 -15.73
CA HIS A 78 -6.42 5.83 -14.99
C HIS A 78 -7.28 4.82 -15.75
N PHE A 79 -7.38 4.96 -17.07
CA PHE A 79 -8.13 4.02 -17.88
C PHE A 79 -7.50 2.61 -17.86
N LEU A 80 -6.17 2.51 -17.93
CA LEU A 80 -5.46 1.23 -17.85
C LEU A 80 -5.64 0.56 -16.49
N GLU A 81 -5.71 1.33 -15.41
CA GLU A 81 -6.03 0.81 -14.07
C GLU A 81 -7.39 0.10 -14.07
N HIS A 82 -8.43 0.75 -14.60
CA HIS A 82 -9.77 0.15 -14.74
C HIS A 82 -9.77 -1.11 -15.60
N MET A 83 -8.97 -1.09 -16.67
CA MET A 83 -8.89 -2.19 -17.62
C MET A 83 -8.07 -3.38 -17.12
N ALA A 84 -7.14 -3.18 -16.18
CA ALA A 84 -6.23 -4.21 -15.71
C ALA A 84 -6.94 -5.47 -15.21
N PHE A 85 -8.13 -5.32 -14.62
CA PHE A 85 -8.90 -6.43 -14.07
C PHE A 85 -9.96 -7.02 -15.03
N LYS A 86 -10.09 -6.51 -16.27
CA LYS A 86 -11.14 -6.93 -17.21
C LYS A 86 -10.80 -8.19 -18.02
N GLY A 87 -9.75 -8.89 -17.59
CA GLY A 87 -9.33 -10.17 -18.15
C GLY A 87 -7.97 -10.10 -18.84
N THR A 88 -7.39 -11.28 -19.03
CA THR A 88 -6.13 -11.51 -19.74
C THR A 88 -6.36 -12.42 -20.94
N LYS A 89 -5.28 -12.76 -21.65
CA LYS A 89 -5.32 -13.81 -22.68
C LYS A 89 -5.60 -15.19 -22.09
N LEU A 90 -5.25 -15.41 -20.82
CA LEU A 90 -5.34 -16.72 -20.16
C LEU A 90 -6.58 -16.85 -19.27
N ARG A 91 -7.06 -15.74 -18.71
CA ARG A 91 -8.15 -15.71 -17.72
C ARG A 91 -9.23 -14.71 -18.12
N GLY A 92 -10.50 -15.10 -18.03
CA GLY A 92 -11.60 -14.13 -18.10
C GLY A 92 -11.63 -13.23 -16.86
N GLN A 93 -12.30 -12.08 -16.95
CA GLN A 93 -12.53 -11.20 -15.79
C GLN A 93 -13.12 -11.98 -14.60
N HIS A 94 -14.17 -12.77 -14.85
CA HIS A 94 -14.83 -13.56 -13.81
C HIS A 94 -13.91 -14.61 -13.19
N ASP A 95 -13.01 -15.21 -13.99
CA ASP A 95 -12.06 -16.19 -13.48
C ASP A 95 -11.05 -15.56 -12.54
N ILE A 96 -10.55 -14.35 -12.87
CA ILE A 96 -9.64 -13.59 -12.01
C ILE A 96 -10.34 -13.26 -10.67
N GLU A 97 -11.56 -12.72 -10.73
CA GLU A 97 -12.34 -12.39 -9.53
C GLU A 97 -12.55 -13.62 -8.65
N LEU A 98 -13.01 -14.73 -9.25
CA LEU A 98 -13.28 -15.98 -8.54
C LEU A 98 -12.00 -16.62 -7.96
N GLU A 99 -10.88 -16.58 -8.69
CA GLU A 99 -9.60 -17.10 -8.24
C GLU A 99 -9.08 -16.33 -7.00
N ILE A 100 -9.17 -15.00 -7.03
CA ILE A 100 -8.79 -14.13 -5.90
C ILE A 100 -9.71 -14.36 -4.69
N GLU A 101 -11.03 -14.44 -4.91
CA GLU A 101 -12.00 -14.65 -3.83
C GLU A 101 -11.86 -16.03 -3.18
N ASN A 102 -11.67 -17.08 -3.99
CA ASN A 102 -11.50 -18.46 -3.49
C ASN A 102 -10.28 -18.62 -2.59
N MET A 103 -9.21 -17.85 -2.84
CA MET A 103 -8.03 -17.85 -1.97
C MET A 103 -8.18 -16.92 -0.75
N GLY A 104 -9.32 -16.24 -0.60
CA GLY A 104 -9.58 -15.23 0.44
C GLY A 104 -8.68 -14.01 0.29
N GLY A 105 -8.24 -13.73 -0.94
CA GLY A 105 -7.36 -12.61 -1.25
C GLY A 105 -8.12 -11.33 -1.56
N HIS A 106 -7.37 -10.25 -1.74
CA HIS A 106 -7.90 -8.98 -2.21
C HIS A 106 -6.91 -8.38 -3.20
N LEU A 107 -7.37 -8.15 -4.42
CA LEU A 107 -6.61 -7.54 -5.50
C LEU A 107 -7.08 -6.11 -5.69
N ASN A 108 -6.16 -5.16 -5.87
CA ASN A 108 -6.50 -3.78 -6.14
C ASN A 108 -5.41 -3.06 -6.92
N ALA A 109 -5.74 -1.91 -7.47
CA ALA A 109 -4.80 -0.98 -8.06
C ALA A 109 -5.11 0.45 -7.62
N TYR A 110 -4.15 1.35 -7.86
CA TYR A 110 -4.38 2.78 -7.88
C TYR A 110 -3.32 3.46 -8.73
N THR A 111 -3.71 4.55 -9.37
CA THR A 111 -2.81 5.41 -10.13
C THR A 111 -2.65 6.78 -9.49
N SER A 112 -1.54 7.43 -9.78
CA SER A 112 -1.21 8.77 -9.33
C SER A 112 -0.53 9.53 -10.45
N ARG A 113 -0.07 10.75 -10.16
CA ARG A 113 0.67 11.56 -11.13
C ARG A 113 1.99 10.89 -11.53
N GLU A 114 2.67 10.19 -10.64
CA GLU A 114 4.02 9.64 -10.90
C GLU A 114 4.16 8.13 -10.69
N GLN A 115 3.13 7.45 -10.18
CA GLN A 115 3.18 6.02 -9.92
C GLN A 115 1.84 5.34 -10.17
N THR A 116 1.91 4.09 -10.65
CA THR A 116 0.75 3.19 -10.74
C THR A 116 1.11 1.91 -10.01
N VAL A 117 0.21 1.46 -9.15
CA VAL A 117 0.46 0.35 -8.23
C VAL A 117 -0.60 -0.71 -8.43
N TYR A 118 -0.17 -1.96 -8.61
CA TYR A 118 -1.03 -3.14 -8.64
C TYR A 118 -0.62 -4.06 -7.50
N TYR A 119 -1.54 -4.42 -6.61
CA TYR A 119 -1.18 -5.22 -5.44
C TYR A 119 -2.27 -6.22 -5.06
N ALA A 120 -1.83 -7.33 -4.48
CA ALA A 120 -2.67 -8.40 -3.96
C ALA A 120 -2.31 -8.67 -2.51
N LYS A 121 -3.33 -8.72 -1.65
CA LYS A 121 -3.25 -9.22 -0.28
C LYS A 121 -3.70 -10.68 -0.28
N ALA A 122 -2.93 -11.56 0.32
CA ALA A 122 -3.24 -12.99 0.36
C ALA A 122 -2.66 -13.66 1.61
N PHE A 123 -3.09 -14.88 1.89
CA PHE A 123 -2.43 -15.73 2.89
C PHE A 123 -1.04 -16.17 2.41
N GLU A 124 -0.14 -16.45 3.36
CA GLU A 124 1.25 -16.89 3.11
C GLU A 124 1.34 -18.00 2.04
N LYS A 125 0.46 -19.01 2.14
CA LYS A 125 0.41 -20.16 1.22
C LYS A 125 0.02 -19.80 -0.23
N ASN A 126 -0.68 -18.69 -0.43
CA ASN A 126 -1.23 -18.26 -1.73
C ASN A 126 -0.37 -17.17 -2.39
N VAL A 127 0.75 -16.77 -1.77
CA VAL A 127 1.69 -15.78 -2.34
C VAL A 127 2.14 -16.15 -3.76
N PRO A 128 2.53 -17.40 -4.08
CA PRO A 128 2.93 -17.76 -5.44
C PRO A 128 1.80 -17.54 -6.47
N GLN A 129 0.56 -17.82 -6.09
CA GLN A 129 -0.61 -17.61 -6.95
C GLN A 129 -0.91 -16.13 -7.15
N ALA A 130 -0.80 -15.31 -6.10
CA ALA A 130 -0.96 -13.86 -6.20
C ALA A 130 0.08 -13.22 -7.13
N VAL A 131 1.34 -13.69 -7.08
CA VAL A 131 2.41 -13.27 -8.00
C VAL A 131 2.07 -13.64 -9.44
N ASP A 132 1.59 -14.88 -9.67
CA ASP A 132 1.22 -15.36 -11.00
C ASP A 132 0.08 -14.54 -11.62
N ILE A 133 -0.98 -14.26 -10.84
CA ILE A 133 -2.10 -13.43 -11.27
C ILE A 133 -1.64 -12.01 -11.61
N LEU A 134 -0.84 -11.38 -10.75
CA LEU A 134 -0.29 -10.04 -11.02
C LEU A 134 0.58 -10.02 -12.28
N ALA A 135 1.42 -11.04 -12.47
CA ALA A 135 2.27 -11.16 -13.64
C ALA A 135 1.46 -11.32 -14.93
N ASP A 136 0.38 -12.11 -14.91
CA ASP A 136 -0.51 -12.32 -16.04
C ASP A 136 -1.30 -11.05 -16.38
N ILE A 137 -1.84 -10.36 -15.37
CA ILE A 137 -2.54 -9.07 -15.56
C ILE A 137 -1.62 -8.06 -16.24
N LEU A 138 -0.40 -7.90 -15.74
CA LEU A 138 0.51 -6.87 -16.24
C LEU A 138 1.09 -7.15 -17.62
N GLN A 139 1.21 -8.42 -18.02
CA GLN A 139 1.84 -8.81 -19.29
C GLN A 139 0.85 -9.20 -20.38
N ASN A 140 -0.32 -9.73 -20.00
CA ASN A 140 -1.26 -10.35 -20.91
C ASN A 140 -2.68 -9.79 -20.82
N SER A 141 -2.87 -8.60 -20.23
CA SER A 141 -4.19 -7.93 -20.21
C SER A 141 -4.79 -7.83 -21.62
N ARG A 142 -6.10 -8.11 -21.71
CA ARG A 142 -6.86 -8.00 -22.96
C ARG A 142 -7.69 -6.73 -22.95
N LEU A 143 -7.37 -5.82 -23.86
CA LEU A 143 -8.12 -4.58 -24.09
C LEU A 143 -9.27 -4.83 -25.07
N ASP A 144 -10.32 -5.48 -24.60
CA ASP A 144 -11.53 -5.74 -25.40
C ASP A 144 -12.36 -4.46 -25.60
N GLU A 145 -12.77 -4.18 -26.83
CA GLU A 145 -13.48 -2.94 -27.19
C GLU A 145 -14.81 -2.78 -26.43
N ALA A 146 -15.55 -3.87 -26.22
CA ALA A 146 -16.80 -3.82 -25.45
C ALA A 146 -16.56 -3.64 -23.95
N ALA A 147 -15.41 -4.07 -23.42
CA ALA A 147 -15.01 -3.74 -22.06
C ALA A 147 -14.58 -2.27 -21.93
N ILE A 148 -13.82 -1.75 -22.90
CA ILE A 148 -13.41 -0.34 -22.96
C ILE A 148 -14.63 0.59 -22.93
N GLU A 149 -15.62 0.37 -23.80
CA GLU A 149 -16.79 1.26 -23.84
C GLU A 149 -17.62 1.19 -22.56
N ARG A 150 -17.69 0.02 -21.90
CA ARG A 150 -18.35 -0.09 -20.60
C ARG A 150 -17.59 0.64 -19.49
N GLU A 151 -16.27 0.48 -19.43
CA GLU A 151 -15.46 1.17 -18.41
C GLU A 151 -15.40 2.68 -18.64
N ARG A 152 -15.48 3.15 -19.89
CA ARG A 152 -15.62 4.57 -20.20
C ARG A 152 -16.84 5.18 -19.50
N ASP A 153 -17.98 4.51 -19.55
CA ASP A 153 -19.20 4.98 -18.86
C ASP A 153 -19.05 4.97 -17.33
N VAL A 154 -18.30 4.01 -16.77
CA VAL A 154 -18.00 3.95 -15.33
C VAL A 154 -17.13 5.12 -14.91
N ILE A 155 -16.04 5.37 -15.65
CA ILE A 155 -15.08 6.46 -15.38
C ILE A 155 -15.77 7.82 -15.51
N LEU A 156 -16.62 8.02 -16.52
CA LEU A 156 -17.38 9.27 -16.67
C LEU A 156 -18.32 9.53 -15.48
N ARG A 157 -18.91 8.47 -14.90
CA ARG A 157 -19.73 8.61 -13.69
C ARG A 157 -18.88 8.90 -12.46
N GLU A 158 -17.75 8.23 -12.33
CA GLU A 158 -16.79 8.49 -11.25
C GLU A 158 -16.32 9.95 -11.25
N GLN A 159 -15.99 10.51 -12.42
CA GLN A 159 -15.63 11.92 -12.54
C GLN A 159 -16.70 12.84 -11.94
N ILE A 160 -17.98 12.60 -12.26
CA ILE A 160 -19.10 13.38 -11.71
C ILE A 160 -19.22 13.22 -10.19
N GLU A 161 -18.92 12.05 -9.64
CA GLU A 161 -18.92 11.85 -8.19
C GLU A 161 -17.72 12.53 -7.51
N VAL A 162 -16.53 12.51 -8.12
CA VAL A 162 -15.33 13.19 -7.62
C VAL A 162 -15.51 14.71 -7.63
N GLU A 163 -16.21 15.29 -8.62
CA GLU A 163 -16.52 16.72 -8.67
C GLU A 163 -17.32 17.21 -7.44
N LYS A 164 -17.98 16.30 -6.71
CA LYS A 164 -18.70 16.62 -5.46
C LYS A 164 -17.80 16.60 -4.23
N VAL A 165 -16.58 16.08 -4.34
CA VAL A 165 -15.60 16.01 -3.26
C VAL A 165 -14.71 17.25 -3.30
N THR A 166 -15.10 18.27 -2.55
CA THR A 166 -14.44 19.59 -2.57
C THR A 166 -12.93 19.53 -2.32
N GLU A 167 -12.46 18.63 -1.45
CA GLU A 167 -11.03 18.50 -1.13
C GLU A 167 -10.21 18.11 -2.37
N GLU A 168 -10.61 17.05 -3.08
CA GLU A 168 -9.95 16.58 -4.29
C GLU A 168 -9.94 17.67 -5.37
N VAL A 169 -11.09 18.31 -5.61
CA VAL A 169 -11.23 19.38 -6.61
C VAL A 169 -10.33 20.58 -6.30
N VAL A 170 -10.20 20.95 -5.02
CA VAL A 170 -9.30 22.04 -4.61
C VAL A 170 -7.84 21.66 -4.87
N PHE A 171 -7.43 20.42 -4.55
CA PHE A 171 -6.06 19.97 -4.80
C PHE A 171 -5.73 19.84 -6.29
N ASP A 172 -6.69 19.44 -7.13
CA ASP A 172 -6.50 19.40 -8.57
C ASP A 172 -6.35 20.80 -9.18
N ASN A 173 -7.20 21.76 -8.79
CA ASN A 173 -7.09 23.15 -9.23
C ASN A 173 -5.79 23.80 -8.73
N LEU A 174 -5.37 23.48 -7.50
CA LEU A 174 -4.09 23.93 -6.96
C LEU A 174 -2.93 23.45 -7.82
N HIS A 175 -2.89 22.15 -8.16
CA HIS A 175 -1.84 21.60 -9.02
C HIS A 175 -1.86 22.21 -10.42
N ALA A 176 -3.04 22.32 -11.04
CA ALA A 176 -3.20 22.89 -12.38
C ALA A 176 -2.70 24.35 -12.45
N THR A 177 -2.92 25.13 -11.39
CA THR A 177 -2.49 26.53 -11.33
C THR A 177 -1.01 26.68 -10.97
N ALA A 178 -0.50 25.82 -10.08
CA ALA A 178 0.88 25.91 -9.58
C ALA A 178 1.93 25.43 -10.60
N PHE A 179 1.57 24.49 -11.49
CA PHE A 179 2.49 23.81 -12.41
C PHE A 179 2.15 24.00 -13.90
N GLN A 180 1.61 25.18 -14.26
CA GLN A 180 1.23 25.55 -15.65
C GLN A 180 2.42 25.73 -16.60
#